data_AF-A0A971FNZ0-F1
#
_entry.id   AF-A0A971FNZ0-F1
#
_cell.length_a   1.000
_cell.length_b   1.000
_cell.length_c   1.000
_cell.angle_alpha   90.00
_cell.angle_beta   90.00
_cell.angle_gamma   90.00
#
_symmetry.space_group_name_H-M   'P 1'
#
loop_
_entity.id
_entity.type
_entity.pdbx_description
1 polymer ?
#
loop_
_entity_poly.entity_id
_entity_poly.type
_entity_poly.pdbx_seq_one_letter_code
_entity_poly.pdbx_strand_id
1 'polypeptide(L)'
;MWWGKTIAGGVIDMIVKADLDVCRKGMQSYIGKRVRLRSNGGRKRTIVQEGVLDRCYPNVFTVRCARKNVTDHETVSFSYIDILTRVVEIAIEPESDRRKDMTH
;
A
#
# COMPACT_ATOMS: atom_id res chain seq x y z
N MET A 1 -20.79 -27.37 -28.59
CA MET A 1 -22.02 -26.89 -27.90
C MET A 1 -22.37 -27.83 -26.76
N TRP A 2 -21.77 -27.61 -25.60
CA TRP A 2 -22.17 -28.09 -24.26
C TRP A 2 -21.48 -27.08 -23.32
N TRP A 3 -22.11 -26.36 -22.39
CA TRP A 3 -23.43 -26.41 -21.83
C TRP A 3 -23.76 -25.01 -21.29
N GLY A 4 -25.01 -24.57 -21.46
CA GLY A 4 -25.56 -23.57 -20.56
C GLY A 4 -25.69 -24.18 -19.16
N LYS A 5 -25.19 -23.46 -18.14
CA LYS A 5 -25.73 -23.44 -16.78
C LYS A 5 -25.43 -22.07 -16.18
N THR A 6 -26.44 -21.23 -16.16
CA THR A 6 -26.52 -20.07 -15.29
C THR A 6 -26.54 -20.57 -13.85
N ILE A 7 -25.51 -20.25 -13.06
CA ILE A 7 -25.53 -20.41 -11.60
C ILE A 7 -25.97 -19.07 -11.00
N ALA A 8 -27.24 -18.99 -10.62
CA ALA A 8 -27.71 -17.98 -9.69
C ALA A 8 -27.25 -18.39 -8.28
N GLY A 9 -26.42 -17.57 -7.63
CA GLY A 9 -26.04 -17.79 -6.23
C GLY A 9 -24.68 -17.20 -5.85
N GLY A 10 -24.67 -15.89 -5.57
CA GLY A 10 -23.61 -15.22 -4.82
C GLY A 10 -22.29 -15.02 -5.56
N VAL A 11 -22.13 -13.86 -6.18
CA VAL A 11 -20.78 -13.31 -6.35
C VAL A 11 -20.19 -13.24 -4.94
N ILE A 12 -19.13 -13.99 -4.65
CA ILE A 12 -18.42 -13.84 -3.39
C ILE A 12 -17.72 -12.48 -3.50
N ASP A 13 -18.40 -11.43 -3.05
CA ASP A 13 -17.83 -10.10 -2.87
C ASP A 13 -16.88 -10.21 -1.67
N MET A 14 -15.76 -10.93 -1.84
CA MET A 14 -14.78 -11.20 -0.76
C MET A 14 -14.20 -9.91 -0.20
N ILE A 15 -14.33 -8.80 -0.92
CA ILE A 15 -13.89 -7.48 -0.52
C ILE A 15 -14.98 -6.51 -0.95
N VAL A 16 -15.73 -6.00 0.03
CA VAL A 16 -16.79 -5.02 -0.23
C VAL A 16 -16.14 -3.77 -0.81
N LYS A 17 -16.68 -3.23 -1.92
CA LYS A 17 -16.16 -2.00 -2.55
C LYS A 17 -15.89 -0.85 -1.56
N ALA A 18 -16.72 -0.76 -0.52
CA ALA A 18 -16.57 0.23 0.55
C ALA A 18 -15.21 0.14 1.27
N ASP A 19 -14.68 -1.07 1.51
CA ASP A 19 -13.39 -1.28 2.17
C ASP A 19 -12.24 -0.72 1.34
N LEU A 20 -12.34 -0.86 0.00
CA LEU A 20 -11.37 -0.30 -0.94
C LEU A 20 -11.36 1.24 -0.86
N ASP A 21 -12.54 1.86 -0.83
CA ASP A 21 -12.67 3.32 -0.75
C ASP A 21 -12.18 3.88 0.58
N VAL A 22 -12.46 3.20 1.69
CA VAL A 22 -11.96 3.57 3.02
C VAL A 22 -10.44 3.44 3.07
N CYS A 23 -9.88 2.32 2.60
CA CYS A 23 -8.43 2.10 2.54
C CYS A 23 -7.74 3.20 1.71
N ARG A 24 -8.28 3.47 0.51
CA ARG A 24 -7.76 4.50 -0.39
C ARG A 24 -7.79 5.90 0.24
N LYS A 25 -8.91 6.30 0.86
CA LYS A 25 -9.03 7.61 1.53
C LYS A 25 -8.08 7.73 2.72
N GLY A 26 -7.92 6.65 3.50
CA GLY A 26 -6.93 6.58 4.58
C GLY A 26 -5.52 6.80 4.06
N MET A 27 -5.13 6.09 3.00
CA MET A 27 -3.82 6.21 2.35
C MET A 27 -3.53 7.62 1.82
N GLN A 28 -4.52 8.28 1.22
CA GLN A 28 -4.36 9.65 0.69
C GLN A 28 -3.93 10.65 1.77
N SER A 29 -4.35 10.44 3.02
CA SER A 29 -3.98 11.32 4.15
C SER A 29 -2.51 11.20 4.58
N TYR A 30 -1.79 10.21 4.03
CA TYR A 30 -0.39 9.93 4.34
C TYR A 30 0.55 10.17 3.16
N ILE A 31 0.07 10.75 2.05
CA ILE A 31 0.92 11.12 0.91
C ILE A 31 2.03 12.06 1.41
N GLY A 32 3.26 11.80 0.96
CA GLY A 32 4.47 12.52 1.39
C GLY A 32 5.11 12.01 2.68
N LYS A 33 4.44 11.11 3.43
CA LYS A 33 5.02 10.52 4.65
C LYS A 33 5.92 9.34 4.34
N ARG A 34 6.91 9.12 5.22
CA ARG A 34 7.75 7.92 5.17
C ARG A 34 6.95 6.70 5.58
N VAL A 35 7.16 5.61 4.85
CA VAL A 35 6.48 4.35 5.05
C VAL A 35 7.45 3.19 4.96
N ARG A 36 7.14 2.12 5.70
CA ARG A 36 7.79 0.81 5.60
C ARG A 36 6.78 -0.19 5.04
N LEU A 37 7.16 -0.84 3.95
CA LEU A 37 6.39 -1.89 3.31
C LEU A 37 6.99 -3.25 3.66
N ARG A 38 6.14 -4.21 3.99
CA ARG A 38 6.51 -5.60 4.21
C ARG A 38 5.66 -6.48 3.30
N SER A 39 6.30 -7.25 2.41
CA SER A 39 5.61 -8.16 1.49
C SER A 39 6.27 -9.53 1.46
N ASN A 40 5.52 -10.54 1.04
CA ASN A 40 6.02 -11.90 0.89
C ASN A 40 6.66 -12.08 -0.49
N GLY A 41 7.97 -12.31 -0.52
CA GLY A 41 8.76 -12.50 -1.75
C GLY A 41 8.89 -13.96 -2.20
N GLY A 42 8.08 -14.88 -1.65
CA GLY A 42 8.13 -16.32 -1.95
C GLY A 42 8.35 -17.20 -0.72
N ARG A 43 8.82 -18.45 -0.92
CA ARG A 43 9.03 -19.42 0.18
C ARG A 43 10.04 -18.90 1.19
N LYS A 44 9.58 -18.62 2.42
CA LYS A 44 10.36 -18.12 3.57
C LYS A 44 11.09 -16.78 3.37
N ARG A 45 10.72 -15.96 2.37
CA ARG A 45 11.34 -14.65 2.16
C ARG A 45 10.36 -13.52 2.42
N THR A 46 10.66 -12.71 3.43
CA THR A 46 10.00 -11.41 3.64
C THR A 46 10.86 -10.33 2.98
N ILE A 47 10.23 -9.48 2.17
CA ILE A 47 10.85 -8.29 1.58
C ILE A 47 10.41 -7.09 2.43
N VAL A 48 11.38 -6.29 2.87
CA VAL A 48 11.12 -5.03 3.55
C VAL A 48 11.69 -3.90 2.71
N GLN A 49 10.85 -2.92 2.39
CA GLN A 49 11.22 -1.73 1.64
C GLN A 49 10.83 -0.49 2.42
N GLU A 50 11.67 0.54 2.36
CA GLU A 50 11.39 1.84 2.97
C GLU A 50 11.37 2.91 1.88
N GLY A 51 10.44 3.84 2.00
CA GLY A 51 10.28 4.90 1.03
C GLY A 51 9.30 5.98 1.50
N VAL A 52 8.89 6.82 0.55
CA VAL A 52 7.88 7.86 0.75
C VAL A 52 6.63 7.48 -0.03
N LEU A 53 5.46 7.54 0.61
CA LEU A 53 4.19 7.38 -0.09
C LEU A 53 4.03 8.52 -1.10
N ASP A 54 4.06 8.20 -2.38
CA ASP A 54 4.18 9.19 -3.45
C ASP A 54 2.81 9.60 -4.00
N ARG A 55 2.03 8.64 -4.50
CA ARG A 55 0.70 8.92 -5.08
C ARG A 55 -0.31 7.82 -4.75
N CYS A 56 -1.57 8.20 -4.62
CA CYS A 56 -2.70 7.28 -4.47
C CYS A 56 -3.66 7.42 -5.67
N TYR A 57 -3.62 6.47 -6.58
CA TYR A 57 -4.51 6.36 -7.74
C TYR A 57 -5.78 5.57 -7.38
N PRO A 58 -6.80 5.50 -8.27
CA PRO A 58 -8.03 4.78 -7.97
C PRO A 58 -7.84 3.32 -7.53
N ASN A 59 -6.89 2.59 -8.14
CA ASN A 59 -6.72 1.15 -7.91
C ASN A 59 -5.41 0.77 -7.21
N VAL A 60 -4.42 1.67 -7.21
CA VAL A 60 -3.07 1.42 -6.72
C VAL A 60 -2.52 2.64 -6.00
N PHE A 61 -1.53 2.42 -5.15
CA PHE A 61 -0.68 3.47 -4.59
C PHE A 61 0.77 3.22 -5.00
N THR A 62 1.57 4.29 -5.03
CA THR A 62 2.99 4.25 -5.36
C THR A 62 3.84 4.69 -4.17
N VAL A 63 4.95 4.00 -3.94
CA VAL A 63 5.95 4.38 -2.92
C VAL A 63 7.28 4.56 -3.62
N ARG A 64 7.92 5.71 -3.39
CA ARG A 64 9.25 6.01 -3.91
C ARG A 64 10.29 5.55 -2.89
N CYS A 65 10.98 4.45 -3.21
CA CYS A 65 12.01 3.82 -2.40
C CYS A 65 13.40 4.27 -2.89
N ALA A 66 14.35 4.40 -1.97
CA ALA A 66 15.74 4.64 -2.33
C ALA A 66 16.40 3.34 -2.80
N ARG A 67 17.12 3.36 -3.94
CA ARG A 67 18.05 2.27 -4.28
C ARG A 67 19.39 2.49 -3.58
N LYS A 68 20.27 1.47 -3.65
CA LYS A 68 21.63 1.53 -3.08
C LYS A 68 22.48 2.69 -3.63
N ASN A 69 22.13 3.23 -4.80
CA ASN A 69 22.79 4.38 -5.40
C ASN A 69 21.94 5.64 -5.15
N VAL A 70 22.56 6.68 -4.60
CA VAL A 70 21.89 7.87 -4.03
C VAL A 70 21.06 8.67 -5.05
N THR A 71 21.40 8.57 -6.34
CA THR A 71 20.71 9.27 -7.44
C THR A 71 19.52 8.51 -8.02
N ASP A 72 19.38 7.22 -7.73
CA ASP A 72 18.33 6.39 -8.33
C ASP A 72 17.22 6.09 -7.32
N HIS A 73 15.99 6.44 -7.70
CA HIS A 73 14.79 6.08 -6.96
C HIS A 73 14.05 4.95 -7.68
N GLU A 74 13.55 4.00 -6.91
CA GLU A 74 12.66 2.96 -7.40
C GLU A 74 11.25 3.24 -6.93
N THR A 75 10.34 3.42 -7.88
CA THR A 75 8.91 3.54 -7.58
C THR A 75 8.30 2.15 -7.63
N VAL A 76 7.82 1.68 -6.48
CA VAL A 76 7.04 0.44 -6.39
C VAL A 76 5.56 0.79 -6.32
N SER A 77 4.70 -0.10 -6.84
CA SER A 77 3.25 0.05 -6.79
C SER A 77 2.60 -1.20 -6.19
N PHE A 78 1.56 -0.97 -5.41
CA PHE A 78 0.73 -2.01 -4.81
C PHE A 78 -0.74 -1.61 -4.94
N SER A 79 -1.63 -2.60 -5.02
CA SER A 79 -3.07 -2.37 -4.99
C SER A 79 -3.58 -2.23 -3.56
N TYR A 80 -4.73 -1.58 -3.39
CA TYR A 80 -5.40 -1.57 -2.08
C TYR A 80 -5.89 -2.97 -1.69
N ILE A 81 -6.16 -3.84 -2.67
CA ILE A 81 -6.48 -5.25 -2.43
C ILE A 81 -5.29 -5.95 -1.76
N ASP A 82 -4.05 -5.63 -2.14
CA ASP A 82 -2.86 -6.23 -1.51
C ASP A 82 -2.77 -5.90 -0.02
N ILE A 83 -3.21 -4.71 0.40
CA ILE A 83 -3.32 -4.34 1.82
C ILE A 83 -4.43 -5.13 2.50
N LEU A 84 -5.62 -5.14 1.90
CA LEU A 84 -6.81 -5.79 2.47
C LEU A 84 -6.62 -7.32 2.60
N THR A 85 -5.85 -7.91 1.70
CA THR A 85 -5.52 -9.35 1.69
C THR A 85 -4.20 -9.67 2.39
N ARG A 86 -3.52 -8.69 2.99
CA ARG A 86 -2.22 -8.83 3.69
C ARG A 86 -1.08 -9.37 2.82
N VAL A 87 -1.19 -9.24 1.50
CA VAL A 87 -0.06 -9.47 0.58
C VAL A 87 1.04 -8.45 0.84
N VAL A 88 0.65 -7.22 1.19
CA VAL A 88 1.53 -6.17 1.67
C VAL A 88 1.00 -5.58 2.97
N GLU A 89 1.90 -5.38 3.93
CA GLU A 89 1.66 -4.59 5.13
C GLU A 89 2.36 -3.25 4.99
N ILE A 90 1.71 -2.17 5.41
CA ILE A 90 2.25 -0.81 5.40
C ILE A 90 2.25 -0.23 6.81
N ALA A 91 3.38 0.36 7.20
CA ALA A 91 3.52 1.10 8.44
C ALA A 91 3.94 2.55 8.14
N ILE A 92 3.24 3.53 8.71
CA ILE A 92 3.58 4.95 8.62
C ILE A 92 4.62 5.25 9.70
N GLU A 93 5.72 5.92 9.32
CA GLU A 93 6.71 6.38 10.29
C GLU A 93 6.15 7.61 11.04
N PRO A 94 6.18 7.63 12.38
CA PRO A 94 5.71 8.78 13.14
C PRO A 94 6.56 10.01 12.79
N GLU A 95 5.88 11.14 12.59
CA GLU A 95 6.56 12.42 12.40
C GLU A 95 7.31 12.72 13.70
N SER A 96 8.64 12.75 13.65
CA SER A 96 9.44 13.16 14.80
C SER A 96 9.20 14.64 14.96
N ASP A 97 8.29 14.96 15.87
CA ASP A 97 7.88 16.31 16.25
C ASP A 97 9.14 17.06 16.73
N ARG A 98 9.83 17.73 15.81
CA ARG A 98 10.92 18.65 16.13
C ARG A 98 10.25 19.88 16.73
N ARG A 99 9.85 19.78 18.00
CA ARG A 99 9.58 20.98 18.80
C ARG A 99 10.80 21.88 18.68
N LYS A 100 10.59 23.04 18.06
CA LYS A 100 11.50 24.18 18.08
C LYS A 100 11.44 24.80 19.48
N ASP A 101 11.87 24.04 20.49
CA ASP A 101 12.08 24.56 21.84
C ASP A 101 13.49 25.19 21.86
N MET A 102 13.62 26.36 21.22
CA MET A 102 14.73 27.27 21.49
C MET A 102 14.28 28.71 21.23
N THR A 103 13.33 29.17 22.03
CA THR A 103 13.19 30.60 22.37
C THR A 103 13.57 30.74 23.83
N HIS A 104 14.78 31.24 24.07
CA HIS A 104 15.12 32.24 25.09
C HIS A 104 16.42 32.92 24.67
#